data_AF-A0A9X3MXS0-F1
#
_entry.id   AF-A0A9X3MXS0-F1
#
_cell.length_a   1.000
_cell.length_b   1.000
_cell.length_c   1.000
_cell.angle_alpha   90.00
_cell.angle_beta   90.00
_cell.angle_gamma   90.00
#
_symmetry.space_group_name_H-M   'P 1'
#
loop_
_entity.id
_entity.type
_entity.pdbx_description
1 polymer ?
#
loop_
_entity_poly.entity_id
_entity_poly.type
_entity_poly.pdbx_seq_one_letter_code
_entity_poly.pdbx_strand_id
1 'polypeptide(L)'
;MADALSRKGALAAHARDELGLDERRLARPFQAAWTAALSFTAGAALPLVAVAAFPQPLRIGGTVAVTLIALGWLGDLGPRLGGAPKRHASIRIVVWGAFAMAFTAGIGVLIGTVA
;
A
#
# COMPACT_ATOMS: atom_id res chain seq x y z
N MET A 1 -16.58 -19.14 -44.71
CA MET A 1 -16.04 -17.85 -44.18
C MET A 1 -16.82 -17.33 -42.96
N ALA A 2 -18.03 -17.85 -42.66
CA ALA A 2 -18.79 -17.49 -41.47
C ALA A 2 -18.33 -18.21 -40.17
N ASP A 3 -17.85 -19.46 -40.27
CA ASP A 3 -17.46 -20.24 -39.08
C ASP A 3 -16.18 -19.73 -38.38
N ALA A 4 -15.28 -19.08 -39.11
CA ALA A 4 -14.04 -18.55 -38.56
C ALA A 4 -14.26 -17.28 -37.69
N LEU A 5 -15.35 -16.53 -37.95
CA LEU A 5 -15.73 -15.36 -37.16
C LEU A 5 -16.45 -15.75 -35.86
N SER A 6 -17.25 -16.82 -35.87
CA SER A 6 -17.92 -17.37 -34.68
C SER A 6 -16.92 -17.88 -33.64
N ARG A 7 -15.88 -18.61 -34.07
CA ARG A 7 -14.88 -19.22 -33.16
C ARG A 7 -13.99 -18.19 -32.47
N LYS A 8 -13.63 -17.10 -33.15
CA LYS A 8 -12.89 -15.97 -32.55
C LYS A 8 -13.77 -15.11 -31.66
N GLY A 9 -15.05 -14.94 -32.01
CA GLY A 9 -16.03 -14.20 -31.21
C GLY A 9 -16.31 -14.87 -29.86
N ALA A 10 -16.41 -16.20 -29.82
CA ALA A 10 -16.68 -16.95 -28.58
C ALA A 10 -15.53 -16.88 -27.56
N LEU A 11 -14.26 -16.99 -28.01
CA LEU A 11 -13.07 -16.85 -27.15
C LEU A 11 -12.86 -15.41 -26.65
N ALA A 12 -13.11 -14.41 -27.51
CA ALA A 12 -13.01 -13.00 -27.12
C ALA A 12 -14.10 -12.59 -26.11
N ALA A 13 -15.31 -13.16 -26.23
CA ALA A 13 -16.39 -12.95 -25.27
C ALA A 13 -16.10 -13.63 -23.92
N HIS A 14 -15.65 -14.90 -23.94
CA HIS A 14 -15.24 -15.59 -22.70
C HIS A 14 -14.01 -14.94 -22.03
N ALA A 15 -13.03 -14.45 -22.78
CA ALA A 15 -11.90 -13.72 -22.22
C ALA A 15 -12.31 -12.37 -21.60
N ARG A 16 -13.36 -11.71 -22.12
CA ARG A 16 -13.95 -10.52 -21.50
C ARG A 16 -14.66 -10.85 -20.19
N ASP A 17 -15.43 -11.93 -20.17
CA ASP A 17 -16.24 -12.30 -19.02
C ASP A 17 -15.42 -12.97 -17.90
N GLU A 18 -14.34 -13.70 -18.21
CA GLU A 18 -13.48 -14.36 -17.22
C GLU A 18 -12.24 -13.56 -16.80
N LEU A 19 -11.63 -12.76 -17.70
CA LEU A 19 -10.46 -11.91 -17.36
C LEU A 19 -10.84 -10.44 -17.13
N GLY A 20 -12.11 -10.07 -17.29
CA GLY A 20 -12.56 -8.68 -17.12
C GLY A 20 -11.91 -7.70 -18.10
N LEU A 21 -11.39 -8.20 -19.23
CA LEU A 21 -10.67 -7.41 -20.23
C LEU A 21 -11.65 -6.61 -21.08
N ASP A 22 -12.23 -5.59 -20.46
CA ASP A 22 -12.96 -4.54 -21.14
C ASP A 22 -11.95 -3.75 -22.00
N GLU A 23 -12.00 -3.84 -23.33
CA GLU A 23 -11.09 -3.09 -24.22
C GLU A 23 -11.13 -1.56 -24.01
N ARG A 24 -12.15 -1.05 -23.28
CA ARG A 24 -12.24 0.36 -22.82
C ARG A 24 -11.41 0.65 -21.57
N ARG A 25 -10.85 -0.37 -20.93
CA ARG A 25 -9.94 -0.34 -19.77
C ARG A 25 -8.61 -1.03 -20.11
N LEU A 26 -7.92 -0.59 -21.16
CA LEU A 26 -6.48 -0.84 -21.24
C LEU A 26 -5.85 -0.36 -19.93
N ALA A 27 -5.43 -1.30 -19.08
CA ALA A 27 -4.78 -1.01 -17.80
C ALA A 27 -3.60 -0.09 -18.09
N ARG A 28 -3.63 1.16 -17.60
CA ARG A 28 -2.58 2.16 -17.84
C ARG A 28 -1.42 1.88 -16.89
N PRO A 29 -0.44 1.05 -17.26
CA PRO A 29 0.48 0.45 -16.28
C PRO A 29 1.46 1.50 -15.76
N PHE A 30 1.95 2.38 -16.63
CA PHE A 30 2.79 3.51 -16.26
C PHE A 30 2.06 4.52 -15.37
N GLN A 31 0.77 4.80 -15.64
CA GLN A 31 0.00 5.70 -14.79
C GLN A 31 -0.20 5.10 -13.38
N ALA A 32 -0.50 3.80 -13.29
CA ALA A 32 -0.63 3.09 -12.02
C ALA A 32 0.70 3.02 -11.26
N ALA A 33 1.81 2.74 -11.96
CA ALA A 33 3.15 2.70 -11.37
C ALA A 33 3.54 4.06 -10.78
N TRP A 34 3.36 5.15 -11.52
CA TRP A 34 3.65 6.50 -11.04
C TRP A 34 2.77 6.91 -9.86
N THR A 35 1.48 6.63 -9.91
CA THR A 35 0.58 6.94 -8.79
C THR A 35 0.94 6.14 -7.54
N ALA A 36 1.32 4.87 -7.67
CA ALA A 36 1.80 4.06 -6.56
C ALA A 36 3.12 4.59 -5.99
N ALA A 37 4.10 4.90 -6.84
CA ALA A 37 5.40 5.43 -6.43
C ALA A 37 5.26 6.77 -5.67
N LEU A 38 4.43 7.68 -6.19
CA LEU A 38 4.16 8.97 -5.54
C LEU A 38 3.41 8.80 -4.21
N SER A 39 2.40 7.92 -4.17
CA SER A 39 1.66 7.65 -2.94
C SER A 39 2.55 7.02 -1.86
N PHE A 40 3.41 6.08 -2.25
CA PHE A 40 4.38 5.47 -1.34
C PHE A 40 5.38 6.50 -0.81
N THR A 41 5.96 7.30 -1.70
CA THR A 41 6.94 8.34 -1.33
C THR A 41 6.32 9.37 -0.40
N ALA A 42 5.09 9.83 -0.70
CA ALA A 42 4.36 10.75 0.16
C ALA A 42 4.09 10.14 1.55
N GLY A 43 3.71 8.87 1.63
CA GLY A 43 3.52 8.17 2.90
C GLY A 43 4.83 7.99 3.70
N ALA A 44 5.93 7.68 3.02
CA ALA A 44 7.24 7.48 3.63
C ALA A 44 7.92 8.78 4.08
N ALA A 45 7.50 9.94 3.56
CA ALA A 45 8.06 11.23 3.96
C ALA A 45 7.87 11.51 5.47
N LEU A 46 6.72 11.15 6.04
CA LEU A 46 6.40 11.38 7.46
C LEU A 46 7.40 10.70 8.43
N PRO A 47 7.66 9.38 8.37
CA PRO A 47 8.66 8.74 9.23
C PRO A 47 10.08 9.27 8.98
N LEU A 48 10.44 9.57 7.73
CA LEU A 48 11.78 10.08 7.41
C LEU A 48 12.03 11.46 8.05
N VAL A 49 11.05 12.36 7.98
CA VAL A 49 11.10 13.66 8.65
C VAL A 49 11.15 13.48 10.17
N ALA A 50 10.40 12.54 10.74
CA ALA A 50 10.42 12.26 12.17
C ALA A 50 11.82 11.83 12.66
N VAL A 51 12.48 10.91 11.94
CA VAL A 51 13.85 10.47 12.28
C VAL A 51 14.84 11.64 12.25
N ALA A 52 14.71 12.53 11.27
CA ALA A 52 15.59 13.69 11.12
C ALA A 52 15.35 14.74 12.21
N ALA A 53 14.09 14.92 12.65
CA ALA A 53 13.71 15.94 13.62
C ALA A 53 13.98 15.55 15.08
N PHE A 54 13.84 14.27 15.44
CA PHE A 54 13.99 13.84 16.84
C PHE A 54 15.46 13.68 17.28
N PRO A 55 15.82 14.17 18.49
CA PRO A 55 17.15 13.99 19.07
C PRO A 55 17.39 12.51 19.41
N GLN A 56 18.67 12.10 19.51
CA GLN A 56 19.05 10.69 19.68
C GLN A 56 18.23 9.89 20.72
N PRO A 57 17.98 10.37 21.95
CA PRO A 57 17.25 9.58 22.95
C PRO A 57 15.79 9.32 22.58
N LEU A 58 15.19 10.18 21.74
CA LEU A 58 13.79 10.07 21.31
C LEU A 58 13.65 9.63 19.86
N ARG A 59 14.75 9.42 19.13
CA ARG A 59 14.70 9.22 17.68
C ARG A 59 13.89 7.99 17.30
N ILE A 60 14.14 6.85 17.94
CA ILE A 60 13.41 5.61 17.64
C ILE A 60 11.96 5.72 18.12
N GLY A 61 11.75 6.05 19.40
CA GLY A 61 10.41 6.11 19.98
C GLY A 61 9.50 7.15 19.31
N GLY A 62 10.04 8.33 19.03
CA GLY A 62 9.34 9.42 18.34
C GLY A 62 8.98 9.06 16.90
N THR A 63 9.90 8.45 16.15
CA THR A 63 9.60 7.98 14.79
C THR A 63 8.52 6.91 14.80
N VAL A 64 8.60 5.91 15.69
CA VAL A 64 7.57 4.87 15.79
C VAL A 64 6.20 5.50 16.09
N ALA A 65 6.13 6.42 17.06
CA ALA A 65 4.89 7.10 17.41
C ALA A 65 4.30 7.89 16.23
N VAL A 66 5.10 8.71 15.55
CA VAL A 66 4.67 9.47 14.37
C VAL A 66 4.19 8.53 13.26
N THR A 67 4.88 7.42 13.04
CA THR A 67 4.51 6.48 11.97
C THR A 67 3.21 5.76 12.26
N LEU A 68 2.96 5.36 13.52
CA LEU A 68 1.69 4.74 13.91
C LEU A 68 0.50 5.72 13.77
N ILE A 69 0.70 6.97 14.17
CA ILE A 69 -0.31 8.03 13.97
C ILE A 69 -0.59 8.22 12.47
N ALA A 70 0.47 8.30 11.65
CA ALA A 70 0.35 8.43 10.21
C ALA A 70 -0.39 7.24 9.57
N LEU A 71 -0.07 6.00 9.98
CA LEU A 71 -0.76 4.79 9.51
C LEU A 71 -2.24 4.77 9.92
N GLY A 72 -2.57 5.23 11.12
CA GLY A 72 -3.96 5.34 11.56
C GLY A 72 -4.76 6.33 10.69
N TRP A 73 -4.16 7.50 10.41
CA TRP A 73 -4.72 8.51 9.52
C TRP A 73 -4.87 8.03 8.07
N LEU A 74 -3.80 7.49 7.48
CA LEU A 74 -3.80 6.96 6.11
C LEU A 74 -4.74 5.75 5.96
N GLY A 75 -4.78 4.89 6.97
CA GLY A 75 -5.66 3.73 7.02
C GLY A 75 -7.15 4.09 7.09
N ASP A 76 -7.49 5.28 7.59
CA ASP A 76 -8.87 5.79 7.56
C ASP A 76 -9.20 6.51 6.23
N LEU A 77 -8.21 7.07 5.53
CA LEU A 77 -8.38 7.72 4.23
C LEU A 77 -8.72 6.76 3.09
N GLY A 78 -8.12 5.56 3.05
CA GLY A 78 -8.37 4.58 2.00
C GLY A 78 -9.86 4.15 1.88
N PRO A 79 -10.51 3.74 2.99
CA PRO A 79 -11.92 3.37 2.98
C PRO A 79 -12.87 4.52 2.63
N ARG A 80 -12.49 5.78 2.92
CA ARG A 80 -13.28 6.97 2.53
C ARG A 80 -13.38 7.14 1.03
N LEU A 81 -12.35 6.74 0.28
CA LEU A 81 -12.30 6.83 -1.17
C LEU A 81 -12.88 5.57 -1.86
N GLY A 82 -12.92 4.42 -1.16
CA GLY A 82 -13.31 3.13 -1.72
C GLY A 82 -14.61 2.50 -1.19
N GLY A 83 -15.33 3.15 -0.26
CA GLY A 83 -16.63 2.68 0.25
C GLY A 83 -16.59 1.51 1.25
N ALA A 84 -15.42 1.17 1.79
CA ALA A 84 -15.22 0.03 2.71
C ALA A 84 -15.44 0.42 4.21
N PRO A 85 -15.70 -0.56 5.11
CA PRO A 85 -15.85 -0.29 6.54
C PRO A 85 -14.55 0.26 7.17
N LYS A 86 -14.57 1.56 7.49
CA LYS A 86 -13.42 2.39 7.91
C LYS A 86 -12.61 1.81 9.08
N ARG A 87 -13.32 1.33 10.10
CA ARG A 87 -12.71 0.96 11.39
C ARG A 87 -11.84 -0.30 11.30
N HIS A 88 -12.27 -1.30 10.53
CA HIS A 88 -11.54 -2.56 10.39
C HIS A 88 -10.28 -2.41 9.53
N ALA A 89 -10.34 -1.56 8.51
CA ALA A 89 -9.20 -1.30 7.63
C ALA A 89 -8.05 -0.59 8.36
N SER A 90 -8.36 0.48 9.11
CA SER A 90 -7.35 1.25 9.85
C SER A 90 -6.68 0.41 10.95
N ILE A 91 -7.47 -0.34 11.76
CA ILE A 91 -6.92 -1.22 12.80
C ILE A 91 -5.95 -2.24 12.20
N ARG A 92 -6.34 -2.92 11.12
CA ARG A 92 -5.50 -3.94 10.49
C ARG A 92 -4.16 -3.35 10.02
N ILE A 93 -4.18 -2.18 9.38
CA ILE A 93 -2.98 -1.52 8.87
C ILE A 93 -2.04 -1.12 10.01
N VAL A 94 -2.58 -0.53 11.08
CA VAL A 94 -1.78 -0.12 12.24
C VAL A 94 -1.18 -1.33 12.95
N VAL A 95 -1.95 -2.40 13.14
CA VAL A 95 -1.46 -3.64 13.80
C VAL A 95 -0.34 -4.28 13.01
N TRP A 96 -0.50 -4.47 11.70
CA TRP A 96 0.57 -5.04 10.88
C TRP A 96 1.79 -4.12 10.76
N GLY A 97 1.57 -2.80 10.72
CA GLY A 97 2.66 -1.81 10.74
C GLY A 97 3.46 -1.87 12.05
N ALA A 98 2.79 -1.91 13.20
CA ALA A 98 3.42 -2.05 14.50
C ALA A 98 4.21 -3.37 14.62
N PHE A 99 3.62 -4.48 14.14
CA PHE A 99 4.29 -5.78 14.13
C PHE A 99 5.57 -5.76 13.28
N ALA A 100 5.52 -5.21 12.06
CA ALA A 100 6.68 -5.11 11.18
C ALA A 100 7.79 -4.24 11.80
N MET A 101 7.45 -3.13 12.45
CA MET A 101 8.41 -2.29 13.16
C MET A 101 9.06 -3.02 14.34
N ALA A 102 8.26 -3.72 15.14
CA ALA A 102 8.75 -4.50 16.28
C ALA A 102 9.72 -5.61 15.82
N PHE A 103 9.36 -6.31 14.74
CA PHE A 103 10.22 -7.33 14.14
C PHE A 103 11.55 -6.75 13.66
N THR A 104 11.50 -5.63 12.94
CA THR A 104 12.71 -4.96 12.40
C THR A 104 13.61 -4.43 13.52
N ALA A 105 13.02 -3.80 14.55
CA ALA A 105 13.76 -3.36 15.73
C ALA A 105 14.37 -4.55 16.49
N GLY A 106 13.62 -5.65 16.63
CA GLY A 106 14.10 -6.88 17.26
C GLY A 106 15.32 -7.46 16.55
N ILE A 107 15.31 -7.51 15.21
CA ILE A 107 16.49 -7.89 14.42
C ILE A 107 17.65 -6.91 14.68
N GLY A 108 17.39 -5.61 14.69
CA GLY A 108 18.42 -4.59 14.95
C GLY A 108 19.11 -4.77 16.31
N VAL A 109 18.35 -5.13 17.34
CA VAL A 109 18.86 -5.46 18.68
C VAL A 109 19.69 -6.75 18.66
N LEU A 110 19.22 -7.80 17.98
CA LEU A 110 19.94 -9.08 17.88
C LEU A 110 21.30 -8.95 17.17
N ILE A 111 21.39 -8.07 16.17
CA ILE A 111 22.63 -7.81 15.42
C ILE A 111 23.54 -6.80 16.15
N GLY A 112 23.08 -6.18 17.24
CA GLY A 112 23.84 -5.18 18.00
C GLY A 112 23.95 -3.81 17.30
N THR A 113 23.12 -3.58 16.28
CA THR A 113 23.10 -2.32 15.49
C THR A 113 22.25 -1.22 16.14
N VAL A 114 21.41 -1.57 17.11
CA VAL A 114 20.59 -0.64 17.87
C VAL A 114 21.31 -0.40 19.21
N ALA A 115 22.15 0.64 19.24
CA ALA A 115 22.84 1.15 20.43
C ALA A 115 22.70 2.68 20.49
#